data_AF-A0ABD3SSK5-F1
#
_entry.id   AF-A0ABD3SSK5-F1
#
_cell.length_a   1.000
_cell.length_b   1.000
_cell.length_c   1.000
_cell.angle_alpha   90.00
_cell.angle_beta   90.00
_cell.angle_gamma   90.00
#
_symmetry.space_group_name_H-M   'P 1'
#
loop_
_entity.id
_entity.type
_entity.pdbx_description
1 polymer ?
#
loop_
_entity_poly.entity_id
_entity_poly.type
_entity_poly.pdbx_seq_one_letter_code
_entity_poly.pdbx_strand_id
1 'polypeptide(L)'
;MVDDDDDHGAPPNPPSFPRPSNNLVTPLLTDLYQITMAYAYWKTNQHERIAHFELFFRKNPFGGSYTLFAGLDEVLKFLSNFRFTDDDITYLRNTPQLSHCENAFFDDYLRNLDCSMVVVHAMKEGSMAFPRVPLLTVTAPLGIGNLIETTMLTLVNYPSLVATNACRMVVAARGQFWEENAGANRPTTRSRRDDDAAPGGKRNDRRKSVQLAEGGPSDYTRRRPKLVEFGLRRAQGPDGGFSASKYSHVGGFHATSNVLAGKILDLPIAGTHAHSFVQSYTSLDLVGGLTVRRLGSGTTTTTTTTTTTTTTTCDEDGGRGGEDVVDHDDYVHLLPLALKYREETGWHDTNEGELAAFVGYACSFPNGFLCLIDTYDTLQSGLRNFVLVALALDDLGYTPRGIRLDSGDLSYLSLECEHVFHEMADRYGRPFFLDLDIVASNDINENILHSLNKQGHAITMFGIGTNLVTCQSQPALGCVYKLVEVDGKPRIKLSNDIEKVLIPGRKVAYRLFGEAGWPLLDLLVGVDEADQPTVGNRTLCLHPFMEQKRVAVVPKRVVKLHSMVFDGRNGVVPGHLCSLGETRQYVNDQVNNTRPDLLRYVNPGEYKVSISEPMFRFLHKMWHMETPVMELR
;
A
#
# COMPACT_ATOMS: atom_id res chain seq x y z
N MET A 1 -61.35 -6.14 -29.99
CA MET A 1 -60.53 -7.14 -30.69
C MET A 1 -59.17 -7.10 -30.03
N VAL A 2 -58.92 -8.11 -29.17
CA VAL A 2 -57.64 -8.76 -28.82
C VAL A 2 -56.46 -7.80 -28.53
N ASP A 3 -56.18 -7.44 -27.27
CA ASP A 3 -55.42 -8.20 -26.24
C ASP A 3 -54.03 -8.70 -26.72
N ASP A 4 -52.97 -8.09 -26.20
CA ASP A 4 -51.77 -8.75 -25.62
C ASP A 4 -50.61 -7.74 -25.55
N ASP A 5 -50.41 -7.16 -24.37
CA ASP A 5 -49.11 -6.60 -23.93
C ASP A 5 -49.01 -6.85 -22.42
N ASP A 6 -48.90 -8.12 -22.04
CA ASP A 6 -48.39 -8.54 -20.74
C ASP A 6 -46.87 -8.30 -20.73
N ASP A 7 -46.47 -7.06 -20.42
CA ASP A 7 -45.09 -6.75 -19.99
C ASP A 7 -44.92 -7.29 -18.56
N HIS A 8 -44.65 -8.59 -18.47
CA HIS A 8 -44.12 -9.20 -17.25
C HIS A 8 -42.75 -8.60 -16.97
N GLY A 9 -42.77 -7.52 -16.19
CA GLY A 9 -41.58 -6.87 -15.66
C GLY A 9 -40.59 -7.91 -15.13
N ALA A 10 -39.49 -8.08 -15.87
CA ALA A 10 -38.33 -8.81 -15.38
C ALA A 10 -37.93 -8.17 -14.04
N PRO A 11 -37.62 -8.98 -13.00
CA PRO A 11 -37.18 -8.42 -11.74
C PRO A 11 -35.98 -7.50 -12.01
N PRO A 12 -35.90 -6.33 -11.34
CA PRO A 12 -34.74 -5.45 -11.49
C PRO A 12 -33.49 -6.28 -11.23
N ASN A 13 -32.56 -6.29 -12.19
CA ASN A 13 -31.27 -6.95 -12.03
C ASN A 13 -30.71 -6.56 -10.66
N PRO A 14 -30.24 -7.51 -9.84
CA PRO A 14 -29.63 -7.18 -8.56
C PRO A 14 -28.53 -6.15 -8.83
N PRO A 15 -28.35 -5.14 -7.95
CA PRO A 15 -27.40 -4.07 -8.18
C PRO A 15 -26.03 -4.67 -8.52
N SER A 16 -25.55 -4.41 -9.73
CA SER A 16 -24.33 -5.02 -10.25
C SER A 16 -23.16 -4.67 -9.34
N PHE A 17 -22.46 -5.69 -8.84
CA PHE A 17 -21.27 -5.48 -8.03
C PHE A 17 -20.26 -4.59 -8.78
N PRO A 18 -19.54 -3.67 -8.11
CA PRO A 18 -18.63 -2.75 -8.79
C PRO A 18 -17.66 -3.47 -9.73
N ARG A 19 -17.42 -2.90 -10.92
CA ARG A 19 -16.43 -3.40 -11.87
C ARG A 19 -15.01 -3.15 -11.34
N PRO A 20 -14.00 -3.93 -11.81
CA PRO A 20 -12.60 -3.64 -11.53
C PRO A 20 -12.23 -2.18 -11.82
N SER A 21 -11.31 -1.64 -11.03
CA SER A 21 -10.88 -0.23 -11.16
C SER A 21 -10.18 0.03 -12.50
N ASN A 22 -9.55 -1.01 -13.07
CA ASN A 22 -8.95 -1.01 -14.39
C ASN A 22 -9.86 -1.76 -15.38
N ASN A 23 -10.26 -1.08 -16.46
CA ASN A 23 -11.11 -1.65 -17.50
C ASN A 23 -10.43 -2.74 -18.34
N LEU A 24 -9.10 -2.89 -18.26
CA LEU A 24 -8.35 -3.98 -18.89
C LEU A 24 -8.48 -5.31 -18.13
N VAL A 25 -9.04 -5.31 -16.92
CA VAL A 25 -9.28 -6.53 -16.14
C VAL A 25 -10.53 -7.23 -16.67
N THR A 26 -10.35 -8.02 -17.72
CA THR A 26 -11.41 -8.79 -18.41
C THR A 26 -10.99 -10.26 -18.53
N PRO A 27 -11.88 -11.18 -18.99
CA PRO A 27 -11.49 -12.56 -19.26
C PRO A 27 -10.38 -12.73 -20.29
N LEU A 28 -10.15 -11.73 -21.16
CA LEU A 28 -9.04 -11.72 -22.11
C LEU A 28 -7.71 -11.30 -21.48
N LEU A 29 -7.69 -10.84 -20.23
CA LEU A 29 -6.45 -10.66 -19.45
C LEU A 29 -5.92 -12.01 -18.99
N THR A 30 -5.53 -12.82 -19.97
CA THR A 30 -5.14 -14.21 -19.83
C THR A 30 -4.14 -14.59 -20.92
N ASP A 31 -3.42 -15.69 -20.73
CA ASP A 31 -2.53 -16.19 -21.76
C ASP A 31 -3.28 -17.06 -22.77
N LEU A 32 -2.86 -17.07 -24.04
CA LEU A 32 -3.50 -17.89 -25.08
C LEU A 32 -3.59 -19.37 -24.70
N TYR A 33 -2.57 -19.90 -24.01
CA TYR A 33 -2.55 -21.30 -23.60
C TYR A 33 -3.65 -21.64 -22.57
N GLN A 34 -4.19 -20.64 -21.85
CA GLN A 34 -5.34 -20.84 -20.97
C GLN A 34 -6.60 -21.16 -21.77
N ILE A 35 -6.80 -20.48 -22.90
CA ILE A 35 -7.92 -20.75 -23.82
C ILE A 35 -7.76 -22.11 -24.50
N THR A 36 -6.54 -22.47 -24.95
CA THR A 36 -6.32 -23.77 -25.58
C THR A 36 -6.46 -24.94 -24.59
N MET A 37 -6.06 -24.77 -23.33
CA MET A 37 -6.33 -25.76 -22.27
C MET A 37 -7.81 -25.85 -21.94
N ALA A 38 -8.53 -24.71 -21.84
CA ALA A 38 -9.97 -24.71 -21.64
C ALA A 38 -10.71 -25.46 -22.77
N TYR A 39 -10.28 -25.25 -24.01
CA TYR A 39 -10.77 -26.00 -25.17
C TYR A 39 -10.47 -27.50 -25.05
N ALA A 40 -9.25 -27.89 -24.69
CA ALA A 40 -8.90 -29.29 -24.49
C ALA A 40 -9.74 -29.95 -23.39
N TYR A 41 -9.97 -29.27 -22.26
CA TYR A 41 -10.86 -29.74 -21.20
C TYR A 41 -12.31 -29.83 -21.65
N TRP A 42 -12.78 -28.89 -22.47
CA TRP A 42 -14.11 -28.93 -23.03
C TRP A 42 -14.29 -30.13 -23.97
N LYS A 43 -13.39 -30.27 -24.95
CA LYS A 43 -13.37 -31.35 -25.94
C LYS A 43 -13.28 -32.74 -25.33
N THR A 44 -12.58 -32.88 -24.21
CA THR A 44 -12.42 -34.16 -23.49
C THR A 44 -13.44 -34.37 -22.37
N ASN A 45 -14.45 -33.50 -22.26
CA ASN A 45 -15.48 -33.51 -21.23
C ASN A 45 -14.92 -33.52 -19.78
N GLN A 46 -13.86 -32.75 -19.55
CA GLN A 46 -13.18 -32.60 -18.25
C GLN A 46 -13.46 -31.26 -17.57
N HIS A 47 -13.95 -30.27 -18.33
CA HIS A 47 -14.12 -28.88 -17.89
C HIS A 47 -15.04 -28.69 -16.68
N GLU A 48 -16.02 -29.59 -16.47
CA GLU A 48 -16.97 -29.53 -15.36
C GLU A 48 -16.46 -30.18 -14.06
N ARG A 49 -15.34 -30.92 -14.12
CA ARG A 49 -14.79 -31.63 -12.96
C ARG A 49 -14.41 -30.65 -11.86
N ILE A 50 -14.75 -30.96 -10.61
CA ILE A 50 -14.52 -30.03 -9.51
C ILE A 50 -13.04 -30.07 -9.13
N ALA A 51 -12.40 -28.91 -9.18
CA ALA A 51 -10.99 -28.72 -8.92
C ALA A 51 -10.77 -27.73 -7.77
N HIS A 52 -9.69 -27.95 -7.03
CA HIS A 52 -9.22 -27.05 -5.99
C HIS A 52 -7.83 -26.54 -6.32
N PHE A 53 -7.68 -25.22 -6.26
CA PHE A 53 -6.44 -24.51 -6.56
C PHE A 53 -6.02 -23.64 -5.38
N GLU A 54 -4.72 -23.41 -5.26
CA GLU A 54 -4.14 -22.51 -4.26
C GLU A 54 -3.23 -21.48 -4.92
N LEU A 55 -3.42 -20.21 -4.57
CA LEU A 55 -2.55 -19.10 -4.95
C LEU A 55 -1.63 -18.77 -3.77
N PHE A 56 -0.33 -18.92 -3.93
CA PHE A 56 0.68 -18.61 -2.90
C PHE A 56 1.99 -18.14 -3.54
N PHE A 57 2.95 -17.68 -2.74
CA PHE A 57 4.30 -17.32 -3.22
C PHE A 57 5.37 -18.17 -2.55
N ARG A 58 6.56 -18.25 -3.14
CA ARG A 58 7.63 -19.16 -2.67
C ARG A 58 8.69 -18.51 -1.80
N LYS A 59 8.91 -17.20 -1.93
CA LYS A 59 9.93 -16.44 -1.19
C LYS A 59 9.38 -15.06 -0.89
N ASN A 60 9.64 -14.54 0.31
CA ASN A 60 9.37 -13.14 0.59
C ASN A 60 10.21 -12.25 -0.32
N PRO A 61 9.68 -11.10 -0.75
CA PRO A 61 10.40 -10.20 -1.64
C PRO A 61 11.47 -9.41 -0.87
N PHE A 62 12.39 -8.80 -1.61
CA PHE A 62 13.36 -7.82 -1.09
C PHE A 62 14.33 -8.37 -0.04
N GLY A 63 14.52 -9.69 0.01
CA GLY A 63 15.31 -10.34 1.07
C GLY A 63 14.67 -10.24 2.47
N GLY A 64 13.38 -9.84 2.54
CA GLY A 64 12.63 -9.72 3.79
C GLY A 64 12.13 -11.07 4.35
N SER A 65 11.43 -11.00 5.48
CA SER A 65 10.82 -12.19 6.12
C SER A 65 9.31 -12.24 6.06
N TYR A 66 8.66 -11.22 5.49
CA TYR A 66 7.21 -11.11 5.39
C TYR A 66 6.77 -10.50 4.05
N THR A 67 5.50 -10.71 3.73
CA THR A 67 4.80 -10.07 2.61
C THR A 67 3.43 -9.61 3.12
N LEU A 68 2.96 -8.45 2.67
CA LEU A 68 1.59 -8.01 2.93
C LEU A 68 0.69 -8.49 1.78
N PHE A 69 -0.36 -9.22 2.12
CA PHE A 69 -1.35 -9.65 1.12
C PHE A 69 -2.21 -8.46 0.69
N ALA A 70 -2.25 -8.18 -0.61
CA ALA A 70 -3.10 -7.15 -1.21
C ALA A 70 -3.63 -7.57 -2.58
N GLY A 71 -4.71 -6.91 -3.04
CA GLY A 71 -5.35 -7.15 -4.34
C GLY A 71 -6.68 -7.91 -4.28
N LEU A 72 -7.17 -8.26 -3.08
CA LEU A 72 -8.40 -9.05 -2.93
C LEU A 72 -9.62 -8.28 -3.47
N ASP A 73 -9.72 -6.98 -3.19
CA ASP A 73 -10.79 -6.12 -3.71
C ASP A 73 -10.96 -6.23 -5.25
N GLU A 74 -9.86 -6.16 -6.01
CA GLU A 74 -9.92 -6.26 -7.48
C GLU A 74 -10.26 -7.68 -7.95
N VAL A 75 -9.79 -8.72 -7.24
CA VAL A 75 -10.17 -10.11 -7.51
C VAL A 75 -11.67 -10.31 -7.35
N LEU A 76 -12.28 -9.78 -6.28
CA LEU A 76 -13.70 -9.91 -6.02
C LEU A 76 -14.55 -9.19 -7.08
N LYS A 77 -14.12 -7.99 -7.50
CA LYS A 77 -14.76 -7.25 -8.61
C LYS A 77 -14.67 -8.01 -9.93
N PHE A 78 -13.52 -8.61 -10.23
CA PHE A 78 -13.31 -9.41 -11.43
C PHE A 78 -14.22 -10.64 -11.46
N LEU A 79 -14.23 -11.46 -10.41
CA LEU A 79 -15.05 -12.66 -10.34
C LEU A 79 -16.55 -12.35 -10.42
N SER A 80 -16.98 -11.26 -9.78
CA SER A 80 -18.40 -10.83 -9.81
C SER A 80 -18.86 -10.34 -11.19
N ASN A 81 -17.92 -9.93 -12.06
CA ASN A 81 -18.21 -9.37 -13.38
C ASN A 81 -17.64 -10.22 -14.52
N PHE A 82 -17.15 -11.44 -14.25
CA PHE A 82 -16.53 -12.29 -15.25
C PHE A 82 -17.57 -12.73 -16.29
N ARG A 83 -17.42 -12.22 -17.53
CA ARG A 83 -18.18 -12.62 -18.72
C ARG A 83 -17.37 -12.30 -19.97
N PHE A 84 -17.35 -13.22 -20.94
CA PHE A 84 -16.89 -12.91 -22.28
C PHE A 84 -17.95 -12.07 -22.99
N THR A 85 -17.53 -11.00 -23.66
CA THR A 85 -18.39 -10.19 -24.53
C THR A 85 -18.50 -10.83 -25.91
N ASP A 86 -19.49 -10.39 -26.71
CA ASP A 86 -19.65 -10.83 -28.10
C ASP A 86 -18.41 -10.53 -28.95
N ASP A 87 -17.77 -9.40 -28.68
CA ASP A 87 -16.53 -8.98 -29.32
C ASP A 87 -15.38 -9.91 -28.92
N ASP A 88 -15.27 -10.29 -27.64
CA ASP A 88 -14.25 -11.25 -27.18
C ASP A 88 -14.42 -12.61 -27.87
N ILE A 89 -15.66 -13.11 -27.94
CA ILE A 89 -15.98 -14.38 -28.60
C ILE A 89 -15.63 -14.32 -30.10
N THR A 90 -15.96 -13.22 -30.76
CA THR A 90 -15.65 -13.01 -32.17
C THR A 90 -14.14 -12.97 -32.40
N TYR A 91 -13.40 -12.25 -31.55
CA TYR A 91 -11.94 -12.20 -31.60
C TYR A 91 -11.29 -13.58 -31.42
N LEU A 92 -11.71 -14.32 -30.38
CA LEU A 92 -11.17 -15.67 -30.10
C LEU A 92 -11.46 -16.63 -31.25
N ARG A 93 -12.66 -16.59 -31.83
CA ARG A 93 -13.02 -17.43 -32.99
C ARG A 93 -12.14 -17.15 -34.21
N ASN A 94 -11.84 -15.86 -34.44
CA ASN A 94 -11.03 -15.42 -35.57
C ASN A 94 -9.51 -15.52 -35.31
N THR A 95 -9.10 -15.94 -34.12
CA THR A 95 -7.69 -16.12 -33.77
C THR A 95 -7.13 -17.35 -34.52
N PRO A 96 -6.07 -17.24 -35.34
CA PRO A 96 -5.58 -18.33 -36.17
C PRO A 96 -5.25 -19.62 -35.40
N GLN A 97 -4.71 -19.49 -34.19
CA GLN A 97 -4.36 -20.61 -33.31
C GLN A 97 -5.58 -21.37 -32.79
N LEU A 98 -6.77 -20.78 -32.83
CA LEU A 98 -8.03 -21.35 -32.37
C LEU A 98 -8.99 -21.72 -33.52
N SER A 99 -8.60 -21.48 -34.77
CA SER A 99 -9.42 -21.71 -35.98
C SER A 99 -9.92 -23.16 -36.16
N HIS A 100 -9.27 -24.12 -35.51
CA HIS A 100 -9.65 -25.54 -35.53
C HIS A 100 -10.63 -25.93 -34.42
N CYS A 101 -10.94 -25.03 -33.48
CA CYS A 101 -11.86 -25.29 -32.38
C CYS A 101 -13.31 -25.32 -32.88
N GLU A 102 -14.13 -26.23 -32.35
CA GLU A 102 -15.53 -26.32 -32.74
C GLU A 102 -16.33 -25.07 -32.33
N ASN A 103 -17.28 -24.62 -33.15
CA ASN A 103 -18.10 -23.43 -32.86
C ASN A 103 -18.83 -23.51 -31.51
N ALA A 104 -19.28 -24.71 -31.11
CA ALA A 104 -19.93 -24.95 -29.82
C ALA A 104 -19.05 -24.59 -28.61
N PHE A 105 -17.72 -24.68 -28.72
CA PHE A 105 -16.82 -24.21 -27.66
C PHE A 105 -16.99 -22.71 -27.41
N PHE A 106 -17.19 -21.92 -28.47
CA PHE A 106 -17.37 -20.48 -28.38
C PHE A 106 -18.80 -20.11 -28.00
N ASP A 107 -19.78 -20.67 -28.71
CA ASP A 107 -21.18 -20.26 -28.64
C ASP A 107 -21.92 -20.85 -27.44
N ASP A 108 -21.62 -22.09 -27.07
CA ASP A 108 -22.34 -22.78 -26.00
C ASP A 108 -21.57 -22.72 -24.68
N TYR A 109 -20.23 -22.84 -24.74
CA TYR A 109 -19.40 -22.85 -23.54
C TYR A 109 -18.87 -21.46 -23.16
N LEU A 110 -17.94 -20.86 -23.90
CA LEU A 110 -17.29 -19.61 -23.50
C LEU A 110 -18.27 -18.44 -23.33
N ARG A 111 -19.22 -18.28 -24.26
CA ARG A 111 -20.24 -17.22 -24.22
C ARG A 111 -21.10 -17.27 -22.96
N ASN A 112 -21.39 -18.47 -22.47
CA ASN A 112 -22.20 -18.67 -21.27
C ASN A 112 -21.35 -18.86 -20.00
N LEU A 113 -20.01 -18.80 -20.12
CA LEU A 113 -19.10 -19.06 -19.02
C LEU A 113 -19.03 -17.89 -18.03
N ASP A 114 -18.88 -18.27 -16.77
CA ASP A 114 -19.42 -17.53 -15.66
C ASP A 114 -18.74 -18.02 -14.36
N CYS A 115 -18.76 -17.21 -13.29
CA CYS A 115 -18.16 -17.57 -12.01
C CYS A 115 -19.16 -18.12 -10.98
N SER A 116 -20.38 -18.51 -11.37
CA SER A 116 -21.46 -18.94 -10.45
C SER A 116 -21.11 -20.18 -9.62
N MET A 117 -20.21 -21.03 -10.13
CA MET A 117 -19.75 -22.25 -9.47
C MET A 117 -18.36 -22.09 -8.81
N VAL A 118 -17.84 -20.86 -8.74
CA VAL A 118 -16.55 -20.55 -8.13
C VAL A 118 -16.73 -20.18 -6.67
N VAL A 119 -15.97 -20.81 -5.78
CA VAL A 119 -15.90 -20.46 -4.35
C VAL A 119 -14.47 -20.09 -4.00
N VAL A 120 -14.28 -18.92 -3.40
CA VAL A 120 -12.96 -18.42 -2.99
C VAL A 120 -12.92 -18.25 -1.48
N HIS A 121 -11.86 -18.79 -0.86
CA HIS A 121 -11.46 -18.42 0.48
C HIS A 121 -10.14 -17.66 0.42
N ALA A 122 -9.98 -16.64 1.26
CA ALA A 122 -8.78 -15.81 1.25
C ALA A 122 -8.36 -15.42 2.67
N MET A 123 -7.08 -15.08 2.82
CA MET A 123 -6.65 -14.27 3.95
C MET A 123 -7.34 -12.91 3.91
N LYS A 124 -7.50 -12.25 5.06
CA LYS A 124 -7.94 -10.84 5.07
C LYS A 124 -6.90 -9.97 4.37
N GLU A 125 -7.33 -9.08 3.47
CA GLU A 125 -6.44 -8.12 2.84
C GLU A 125 -5.69 -7.27 3.88
N GLY A 126 -4.40 -7.01 3.66
CA GLY A 126 -3.48 -6.40 4.63
C GLY A 126 -2.84 -7.39 5.60
N SER A 127 -3.19 -8.68 5.57
CA SER A 127 -2.56 -9.69 6.44
C SER A 127 -1.07 -9.86 6.11
N MET A 128 -0.26 -10.01 7.15
CA MET A 128 1.11 -10.49 6.98
C MET A 128 1.07 -11.95 6.57
N ALA A 129 1.56 -12.26 5.37
CA ALA A 129 1.57 -13.56 4.74
C ALA A 129 3.01 -14.09 4.59
N PHE A 130 3.11 -15.41 4.48
CA PHE A 130 4.40 -16.12 4.45
C PHE A 130 4.43 -17.15 3.32
N PRO A 131 5.64 -17.51 2.83
CA PRO A 131 5.78 -18.42 1.71
C PRO A 131 5.04 -19.74 1.89
N ARG A 132 4.45 -20.26 0.81
CA ARG A 132 3.72 -21.54 0.74
C ARG A 132 2.40 -21.60 1.51
N VAL A 133 2.07 -20.59 2.31
CA VAL A 133 0.73 -20.48 2.86
C VAL A 133 -0.17 -19.90 1.76
N PRO A 134 -1.31 -20.53 1.41
CA PRO A 134 -2.22 -19.97 0.43
C PRO A 134 -2.63 -18.55 0.81
N LEU A 135 -2.55 -17.61 -0.12
CA LEU A 135 -3.19 -16.31 -0.01
C LEU A 135 -4.68 -16.45 -0.31
N LEU A 136 -4.99 -17.19 -1.38
CA LEU A 136 -6.33 -17.57 -1.78
C LEU A 136 -6.39 -19.07 -2.08
N THR A 137 -7.55 -19.67 -1.83
CA THR A 137 -7.91 -21.01 -2.31
C THR A 137 -9.16 -20.91 -3.14
N VAL A 138 -9.19 -21.56 -4.30
CA VAL A 138 -10.29 -21.52 -5.25
C VAL A 138 -10.84 -22.92 -5.45
N THR A 139 -12.15 -23.08 -5.31
CA THR A 139 -12.89 -24.28 -5.69
C THR A 139 -13.76 -23.94 -6.89
N ALA A 140 -13.62 -24.66 -7.99
CA ALA A 140 -14.32 -24.35 -9.23
C ALA A 140 -14.38 -25.56 -10.17
N PRO A 141 -15.29 -25.58 -11.16
CA PRO A 141 -15.13 -26.44 -12.33
C PRO A 141 -13.76 -26.19 -12.98
N LEU A 142 -13.11 -27.26 -13.42
CA LEU A 142 -11.72 -27.26 -13.89
C LEU A 142 -11.46 -26.23 -15.00
N GLY A 143 -12.42 -26.08 -15.94
CA GLY A 143 -12.30 -25.14 -17.06
C GLY A 143 -12.19 -23.68 -16.60
N ILE A 144 -13.17 -23.19 -15.84
CA ILE A 144 -13.15 -21.80 -15.33
C ILE A 144 -12.06 -21.60 -14.26
N GLY A 145 -11.83 -22.59 -13.40
CA GLY A 145 -10.79 -22.53 -12.37
C GLY A 145 -9.39 -22.38 -12.94
N ASN A 146 -9.15 -22.90 -14.14
CA ASN A 146 -7.93 -22.69 -14.93
C ASN A 146 -7.91 -21.31 -15.61
N LEU A 147 -9.02 -20.90 -16.25
CA LEU A 147 -9.08 -19.65 -17.02
C LEU A 147 -8.82 -18.38 -16.19
N ILE A 148 -9.23 -18.37 -14.92
CA ILE A 148 -9.04 -17.23 -14.03
C ILE A 148 -7.61 -17.10 -13.46
N GLU A 149 -6.74 -18.11 -13.66
CA GLU A 149 -5.39 -18.17 -13.07
C GLU A 149 -4.57 -16.91 -13.38
N THR A 150 -4.41 -16.57 -14.66
CA THR A 150 -3.52 -15.48 -15.09
C THR A 150 -3.99 -14.13 -14.56
N THR A 151 -5.30 -13.87 -14.60
CA THR A 151 -5.87 -12.63 -14.07
C THR A 151 -5.70 -12.54 -12.56
N MET A 152 -6.02 -13.61 -11.81
CA MET A 152 -5.84 -13.63 -10.35
C MET A 152 -4.38 -13.42 -9.95
N LEU A 153 -3.43 -14.03 -10.68
CA LEU A 153 -2.00 -13.81 -10.44
C LEU A 153 -1.61 -12.35 -10.67
N THR A 154 -2.11 -11.72 -11.72
CA THR A 154 -1.85 -10.28 -12.00
C THR A 154 -2.39 -9.39 -10.89
N LEU A 155 -3.64 -9.64 -10.46
CA LEU A 155 -4.33 -8.84 -9.45
C LEU A 155 -3.77 -9.01 -8.03
N VAL A 156 -2.98 -10.06 -7.76
CA VAL A 156 -2.41 -10.31 -6.42
C VAL A 156 -0.91 -10.02 -6.35
N ASN A 157 -0.15 -10.35 -7.41
CA ASN A 157 1.31 -10.22 -7.40
C ASN A 157 1.76 -8.78 -7.17
N TYR A 158 1.34 -7.87 -8.06
CA TYR A 158 1.81 -6.49 -8.04
C TYR A 158 1.31 -5.72 -6.81
N PRO A 159 0.02 -5.80 -6.44
CA PRO A 159 -0.48 -5.17 -5.21
C PRO A 159 0.25 -5.61 -3.95
N SER A 160 0.43 -6.92 -3.75
CA SER A 160 1.12 -7.45 -2.57
C SER A 160 2.58 -7.01 -2.53
N LEU A 161 3.24 -6.93 -3.69
CA LEU A 161 4.62 -6.49 -3.82
C LEU A 161 4.77 -5.00 -3.44
N VAL A 162 3.94 -4.12 -4.01
CA VAL A 162 3.97 -2.67 -3.73
C VAL A 162 3.63 -2.38 -2.28
N ALA A 163 2.57 -3.00 -1.74
CA ALA A 163 2.19 -2.82 -0.32
C ALA A 163 3.34 -3.23 0.61
N THR A 164 4.01 -4.35 0.30
CA THR A 164 5.18 -4.80 1.07
C THR A 164 6.34 -3.81 0.97
N ASN A 165 6.67 -3.34 -0.23
CA ASN A 165 7.75 -2.38 -0.45
C ASN A 165 7.49 -1.06 0.29
N ALA A 166 6.27 -0.52 0.16
CA ALA A 166 5.82 0.67 0.87
C ALA A 166 5.95 0.52 2.39
N CYS A 167 5.51 -0.62 2.94
CA CYS A 167 5.60 -0.90 4.37
C CYS A 167 7.06 -0.97 4.84
N ARG A 168 7.95 -1.60 4.06
CA ARG A 168 9.38 -1.65 4.39
C ARG A 168 10.00 -0.26 4.41
N MET A 169 9.68 0.59 3.44
CA MET A 169 10.14 1.99 3.41
C MET A 169 9.60 2.79 4.60
N VAL A 170 8.33 2.59 4.99
CA VAL A 170 7.76 3.22 6.19
C VAL A 170 8.49 2.77 7.46
N VAL A 171 8.81 1.48 7.59
CA VAL A 171 9.60 0.95 8.71
C VAL A 171 11.01 1.54 8.71
N ALA A 172 11.67 1.62 7.55
CA ALA A 172 13.00 2.20 7.42
C ALA A 172 13.03 3.69 7.79
N ALA A 173 12.07 4.47 7.28
CA ALA A 173 11.98 5.90 7.53
C ALA A 173 11.64 6.27 8.99
N ARG A 174 11.00 5.36 9.75
CA ARG A 174 10.76 5.55 11.19
C ARG A 174 12.04 5.42 12.03
N GLY A 175 13.14 4.92 11.44
CA GLY A 175 14.37 4.63 12.15
C GLY A 175 14.24 3.41 13.07
N GLN A 176 15.38 2.82 13.45
CA GLN A 176 15.42 1.72 14.44
C GLN A 176 15.21 2.24 15.88
N PHE A 177 14.18 3.04 16.12
CA PHE A 177 13.68 3.35 17.48
C PHE A 177 12.93 2.16 18.11
N TRP A 178 12.96 1.01 17.44
CA TRP A 178 12.31 -0.22 17.88
C TRP A 178 13.17 -1.01 18.87
N GLU A 179 14.51 -0.88 18.87
CA GLU A 179 15.35 -1.66 19.80
C GLU A 179 15.32 -1.16 21.25
N GLU A 180 15.13 0.14 21.49
CA GLU A 180 15.06 0.69 22.85
C GLU A 180 13.70 0.46 23.54
N ASN A 181 12.62 0.27 22.76
CA ASN A 181 11.25 0.10 23.29
C ASN A 181 10.61 -1.28 23.02
N ALA A 182 11.21 -2.15 22.19
CA ALA A 182 10.66 -3.50 21.95
C ALA A 182 10.67 -4.42 23.19
N GLY A 183 11.37 -4.02 24.27
CA GLY A 183 11.25 -4.63 25.60
C GLY A 183 10.07 -4.12 26.43
N ALA A 184 9.49 -2.96 26.09
CA ALA A 184 8.53 -2.24 26.94
C ALA A 184 7.06 -2.47 26.57
N ASN A 185 6.73 -2.66 25.29
CA ASN A 185 5.35 -2.85 24.85
C ASN A 185 5.07 -4.31 24.50
N ARG A 186 4.78 -5.11 25.54
CA ARG A 186 4.06 -6.37 25.34
C ARG A 186 2.65 -6.06 24.83
N PRO A 187 2.07 -6.88 23.92
CA PRO A 187 0.66 -6.74 23.55
C PRO A 187 -0.19 -6.84 24.82
N THR A 188 -0.84 -5.75 25.22
CA THR A 188 -1.69 -5.74 26.41
C THR A 188 -2.98 -6.47 26.09
N THR A 189 -3.19 -7.62 26.73
CA THR A 189 -4.51 -8.23 26.81
C THR A 189 -5.38 -7.33 27.69
N ARG A 190 -6.22 -6.47 27.08
CA ARG A 190 -7.29 -5.78 27.81
C ARG A 190 -8.33 -6.81 28.27
N SER A 191 -8.05 -7.42 29.42
CA SER A 191 -9.03 -8.12 30.25
C SER A 191 -9.59 -7.10 31.25
N ARG A 192 -10.82 -6.65 31.04
CA ARG A 192 -11.60 -5.94 32.08
C ARG A 192 -11.82 -6.89 33.26
N ARG A 193 -11.20 -6.62 34.41
CA ARG A 193 -11.74 -6.91 35.75
C ARG A 193 -11.19 -5.92 36.78
N ASP A 194 -12.09 -5.51 37.67
CA ASP A 194 -11.95 -4.55 38.75
C ASP A 194 -11.07 -5.05 39.92
N ASP A 195 -10.67 -4.07 40.75
CA ASP A 195 -10.28 -4.10 42.16
C ASP A 195 -9.09 -4.96 42.64
N ASP A 196 -8.01 -4.29 43.06
CA ASP A 196 -7.64 -4.14 44.49
C ASP A 196 -6.25 -3.53 44.67
N ALA A 197 -6.16 -2.57 45.59
CA ALA A 197 -4.94 -1.83 45.94
C ALA A 197 -4.19 -2.48 47.12
N ALA A 198 -2.87 -2.58 47.04
CA ALA A 198 -1.98 -2.62 48.21
C ALA A 198 -0.52 -2.21 47.86
N PRO A 199 0.19 -1.45 48.72
CA PRO A 199 1.50 -0.87 48.40
C PRO A 199 2.68 -1.63 49.06
N GLY A 200 3.82 -1.67 48.37
CA GLY A 200 5.13 -1.89 49.01
C GLY A 200 6.09 -2.80 48.24
N GLY A 201 7.23 -2.27 47.78
CA GLY A 201 8.27 -3.09 47.16
C GLY A 201 9.49 -2.33 46.64
N LYS A 202 10.46 -2.11 47.53
CA LYS A 202 11.87 -1.68 47.40
C LYS A 202 12.50 -1.60 45.98
N ARG A 203 13.04 -0.41 45.66
CA ARG A 203 14.01 -0.16 44.57
C ARG A 203 15.31 -0.93 44.82
N ASN A 204 15.80 -1.64 43.81
CA ASN A 204 17.10 -2.32 43.84
C ASN A 204 18.02 -1.72 42.77
N ASP A 205 19.11 -1.11 43.24
CA ASP A 205 20.20 -0.52 42.47
C ASP A 205 20.98 -1.61 41.69
N ARG A 206 21.13 -1.45 40.37
CA ARG A 206 22.14 -2.22 39.60
C ARG A 206 22.89 -1.34 38.61
N ARG A 207 24.11 -1.00 39.05
CA ARG A 207 25.39 -0.87 38.33
C ARG A 207 25.40 -0.13 36.99
N LYS A 208 25.91 1.10 37.08
CA LYS A 208 26.52 1.91 36.00
C LYS A 208 27.62 1.12 35.27
N SER A 209 27.50 1.00 33.95
CA SER A 209 28.63 0.85 33.03
C SER A 209 28.98 2.23 32.47
N VAL A 210 30.28 2.50 32.36
CA VAL A 210 30.90 3.80 32.09
C VAL A 210 31.13 4.01 30.59
N GLN A 211 30.73 5.19 30.09
CA GLN A 211 31.17 5.94 28.88
C GLN A 211 30.90 5.36 27.49
N LEU A 212 30.47 6.14 26.49
CA LEU A 212 30.97 7.46 26.08
C LEU A 212 29.90 8.57 26.14
N ALA A 213 30.33 9.78 26.49
CA ALA A 213 29.53 11.00 26.37
C ALA A 213 30.17 11.87 25.28
N GLU A 214 29.45 12.16 24.19
CA GLU A 214 29.54 13.42 23.43
C GLU A 214 28.17 13.67 22.77
N GLY A 215 27.61 14.86 22.99
CA GLY A 215 26.24 15.21 22.66
C GLY A 215 26.00 15.50 21.18
N GLY A 216 24.94 14.91 20.65
CA GLY A 216 24.09 15.52 19.61
C GLY A 216 22.74 15.86 20.23
N PRO A 217 21.94 16.78 19.67
CA PRO A 217 20.73 17.30 20.31
C PRO A 217 19.71 16.17 20.50
N SER A 218 19.68 15.62 21.72
CA SER A 218 18.85 14.49 22.11
C SER A 218 17.51 14.93 22.71
N ASP A 219 17.05 16.15 22.41
CA ASP A 219 15.87 16.72 23.08
C ASP A 219 14.98 17.55 22.14
N TYR A 220 14.60 16.96 21.02
CA TYR A 220 13.35 17.31 20.34
C TYR A 220 12.66 16.03 19.91
N THR A 221 11.38 15.92 20.24
CA THR A 221 10.42 14.95 19.70
C THR A 221 10.37 15.07 18.17
N ARG A 222 11.36 14.51 17.45
CA ARG A 222 11.43 14.57 15.99
C ARG A 222 10.13 13.99 15.42
N ARG A 223 9.38 14.83 14.68
CA ARG A 223 8.17 14.39 13.97
C ARG A 223 8.57 13.22 13.06
N ARG A 224 7.82 12.11 13.12
CA ARG A 224 8.07 10.96 12.25
C ARG A 224 7.97 11.42 10.78
N PRO A 225 8.95 11.12 9.92
CA PRO A 225 8.90 11.59 8.55
C PRO A 225 7.65 11.08 7.83
N LYS A 226 7.00 11.97 7.08
CA LYS A 226 5.92 11.58 6.16
C LYS A 226 6.53 10.97 4.91
N LEU A 227 5.81 10.04 4.29
CA LEU A 227 6.21 9.43 3.02
C LEU A 227 5.12 9.70 1.99
N VAL A 228 5.52 10.16 0.82
CA VAL A 228 4.64 10.53 -0.28
C VAL A 228 5.09 9.78 -1.54
N GLU A 229 4.14 9.19 -2.25
CA GLU A 229 4.39 8.43 -3.48
C GLU A 229 4.45 9.39 -4.67
N PHE A 230 5.63 9.51 -5.31
CA PHE A 230 5.92 10.42 -6.42
C PHE A 230 6.26 9.68 -7.73
N GLY A 231 5.92 8.40 -7.82
CA GLY A 231 6.40 7.47 -8.83
C GLY A 231 5.55 7.36 -10.08
N LEU A 232 4.35 7.96 -10.15
CA LEU A 232 3.44 7.85 -11.32
C LEU A 232 4.16 7.91 -12.68
N ARG A 233 5.09 8.86 -12.86
CA ARG A 233 5.83 9.06 -14.12
C ARG A 233 6.78 7.93 -14.53
N ARG A 234 7.03 6.96 -13.64
CA ARG A 234 7.89 5.77 -13.84
C ARG A 234 7.13 4.47 -13.62
N ALA A 235 5.83 4.53 -13.33
CA ALA A 235 5.04 3.34 -13.09
C ALA A 235 4.89 2.49 -14.37
N GLN A 236 4.65 1.19 -14.18
CA GLN A 236 4.56 0.21 -15.27
C GLN A 236 3.20 0.27 -15.96
N GLY A 237 2.99 1.28 -16.80
CA GLY A 237 1.75 1.53 -17.51
C GLY A 237 0.71 2.32 -16.70
N PRO A 238 -0.42 2.71 -17.32
CA PRO A 238 -1.43 3.57 -16.67
C PRO A 238 -2.02 2.97 -15.40
N ASP A 239 -2.39 1.68 -15.44
CA ASP A 239 -2.91 0.98 -14.26
C ASP A 239 -1.82 0.71 -13.21
N GLY A 240 -0.59 0.44 -13.65
CA GLY A 240 0.55 0.32 -12.74
C GLY A 240 0.68 1.57 -11.86
N GLY A 241 0.47 2.77 -12.42
CA GLY A 241 0.47 4.02 -11.66
C GLY A 241 -0.68 4.14 -10.66
N PHE A 242 -1.92 3.82 -11.08
CA PHE A 242 -3.09 3.87 -10.21
C PHE A 242 -3.01 2.86 -9.06
N SER A 243 -2.72 1.59 -9.40
CA SER A 243 -2.54 0.50 -8.44
C SER A 243 -1.37 0.77 -7.50
N ALA A 244 -0.25 1.32 -7.99
CA ALA A 244 0.88 1.68 -7.13
C ALA A 244 0.48 2.67 -6.04
N SER A 245 -0.27 3.73 -6.38
CA SER A 245 -0.73 4.73 -5.42
C SER A 245 -1.66 4.11 -4.36
N LYS A 246 -2.63 3.27 -4.79
CA LYS A 246 -3.54 2.54 -3.89
C LYS A 246 -2.78 1.69 -2.87
N TYR A 247 -1.90 0.81 -3.35
CA TYR A 247 -1.23 -0.16 -2.49
C TYR A 247 -0.04 0.43 -1.73
N SER A 248 0.54 1.55 -2.19
CA SER A 248 1.48 2.33 -1.38
C SER A 248 0.80 2.94 -0.15
N HIS A 249 -0.42 3.46 -0.31
CA HIS A 249 -1.22 3.95 0.80
C HIS A 249 -1.56 2.83 1.80
N VAL A 250 -2.00 1.67 1.30
CA VAL A 250 -2.23 0.47 2.13
C VAL A 250 -0.97 0.07 2.91
N GLY A 251 0.19 0.08 2.26
CA GLY A 251 1.48 -0.20 2.89
C GLY A 251 1.95 0.87 3.89
N GLY A 252 1.31 2.04 3.93
CA GLY A 252 1.49 3.04 4.98
C GLY A 252 1.90 4.44 4.51
N PHE A 253 2.06 4.68 3.21
CA PHE A 253 2.34 6.02 2.68
C PHE A 253 1.20 7.01 2.99
N HIS A 254 1.55 8.27 3.18
CA HIS A 254 0.64 9.30 3.70
C HIS A 254 -0.15 10.00 2.60
N ALA A 255 0.46 10.16 1.42
CA ALA A 255 -0.13 10.84 0.27
C ALA A 255 0.47 10.31 -1.04
N THR A 256 -0.09 10.74 -2.17
CA THR A 256 0.41 10.47 -3.52
C THR A 256 0.40 11.76 -4.37
N SER A 257 1.27 11.87 -5.38
CA SER A 257 1.15 12.90 -6.41
C SER A 257 0.17 12.53 -7.53
N ASN A 258 -0.36 11.31 -7.53
CA ASN A 258 -1.28 10.82 -8.55
C ASN A 258 -2.70 11.36 -8.33
N VAL A 259 -3.03 12.44 -9.03
CA VAL A 259 -4.33 13.12 -8.95
C VAL A 259 -5.50 12.20 -9.30
N LEU A 260 -5.33 11.27 -10.24
CA LEU A 260 -6.39 10.31 -10.60
C LEU A 260 -6.70 9.37 -9.43
N ALA A 261 -5.66 8.90 -8.74
CA ALA A 261 -5.82 8.08 -7.54
C ALA A 261 -6.52 8.88 -6.42
N GLY A 262 -6.15 10.15 -6.21
CA GLY A 262 -6.86 11.02 -5.26
C GLY A 262 -8.34 11.18 -5.59
N LYS A 263 -8.68 11.42 -6.85
CA LYS A 263 -10.07 11.59 -7.30
C LYS A 263 -10.92 10.33 -7.08
N ILE A 264 -10.41 9.16 -7.45
CA ILE A 264 -11.21 7.92 -7.46
C ILE A 264 -11.22 7.22 -6.09
N LEU A 265 -10.10 7.28 -5.36
CA LEU A 265 -9.90 6.53 -4.12
C LEU A 265 -9.93 7.41 -2.86
N ASP A 266 -10.17 8.72 -3.02
CA ASP A 266 -10.13 9.71 -1.93
C ASP A 266 -8.80 9.69 -1.15
N LEU A 267 -7.69 9.50 -1.88
CA LEU A 267 -6.35 9.52 -1.28
C LEU A 267 -5.87 10.96 -1.11
N PRO A 268 -5.19 11.28 0.01
CA PRO A 268 -4.52 12.57 0.18
C PRO A 268 -3.53 12.83 -0.97
N ILE A 269 -3.68 13.97 -1.62
CA ILE A 269 -2.77 14.44 -2.67
C ILE A 269 -1.72 15.37 -2.07
N ALA A 270 -0.47 15.17 -2.48
CA ALA A 270 0.62 16.07 -2.14
C ALA A 270 1.56 16.23 -3.34
N GLY A 271 2.15 17.42 -3.46
CA GLY A 271 3.06 17.76 -4.54
C GLY A 271 3.65 19.15 -4.31
N THR A 272 4.63 19.49 -5.14
CA THR A 272 5.29 20.80 -5.18
C THR A 272 5.41 21.21 -6.66
N HIS A 273 6.12 22.29 -6.97
CA HIS A 273 6.50 22.58 -8.36
C HIS A 273 7.75 21.79 -8.81
N ALA A 274 8.07 21.89 -10.10
CA ALA A 274 9.18 21.18 -10.75
C ALA A 274 10.30 22.15 -11.20
N HIS A 275 11.48 21.63 -11.53
CA HIS A 275 12.58 22.44 -12.06
C HIS A 275 12.18 23.23 -13.30
N SER A 276 11.36 22.65 -14.19
CA SER A 276 10.88 23.33 -15.39
C SER A 276 10.09 24.61 -15.11
N PHE A 277 9.40 24.68 -13.95
CA PHE A 277 8.71 25.91 -13.52
C PHE A 277 9.71 26.97 -13.06
N VAL A 278 10.77 26.58 -12.33
CA VAL A 278 11.81 27.54 -11.91
C VAL A 278 12.57 28.08 -13.13
N GLN A 279 12.97 27.18 -14.03
CA GLN A 279 13.74 27.51 -15.23
C GLN A 279 12.97 28.35 -16.26
N SER A 280 11.64 28.44 -16.18
CA SER A 280 10.85 29.28 -17.10
C SER A 280 10.89 30.76 -16.76
N TYR A 281 11.40 31.14 -15.59
CA TYR A 281 11.53 32.54 -15.18
C TYR A 281 12.96 33.04 -15.44
N THR A 282 13.08 34.10 -16.22
CA THR A 282 14.40 34.65 -16.63
C THR A 282 14.77 35.93 -15.89
N SER A 283 13.80 36.69 -15.38
CA SER A 283 14.03 37.95 -14.65
C SER A 283 12.86 38.29 -13.72
N LEU A 284 13.09 39.25 -12.81
CA LEU A 284 12.09 39.76 -11.86
C LEU A 284 10.93 40.51 -12.54
N ASP A 285 11.14 41.05 -13.74
CA ASP A 285 10.11 41.80 -14.49
C ASP A 285 8.86 40.95 -14.78
N LEU A 286 9.02 39.63 -14.85
CA LEU A 286 7.93 38.68 -15.07
C LEU A 286 6.91 38.64 -13.92
N VAL A 287 7.27 39.13 -12.73
CA VAL A 287 6.44 39.05 -11.53
C VAL A 287 6.18 40.39 -10.84
N GLY A 288 6.69 41.50 -11.37
CA GLY A 288 6.55 42.82 -10.76
C GLY A 288 5.10 43.27 -10.54
N GLY A 289 4.17 42.82 -11.40
CA GLY A 289 2.75 43.14 -11.29
C GLY A 289 1.94 42.20 -10.39
N LEU A 290 2.53 41.12 -9.86
CA LEU A 290 1.78 40.13 -9.08
C LEU A 290 1.51 40.64 -7.66
N THR A 291 0.29 40.36 -7.18
CA THR A 291 -0.17 40.75 -5.85
C THR A 291 -0.69 39.54 -5.08
N VAL A 292 -0.64 39.63 -3.76
CA VAL A 292 -1.26 38.69 -2.83
C VAL A 292 -2.15 39.42 -1.85
N ARG A 293 -3.29 38.81 -1.53
CA ARG A 293 -4.20 39.32 -0.51
C ARG A 293 -3.56 39.19 0.87
N ARG A 294 -3.46 40.28 1.63
CA ARG A 294 -3.11 40.27 3.05
C ARG A 294 -4.25 39.64 3.87
N LEU A 295 -3.90 38.76 4.80
CA LEU A 295 -4.86 38.26 5.79
C LEU A 295 -4.97 39.31 6.90
N GLY A 296 -6.14 39.94 7.04
CA GLY A 296 -6.39 40.92 8.10
C GLY A 296 -6.19 40.31 9.49
N SER A 297 -5.66 41.08 10.43
CA SER A 297 -5.55 40.71 11.85
C SER A 297 -6.94 40.64 12.50
N GLY A 298 -7.69 39.58 12.22
CA GLY A 298 -9.05 39.38 12.72
C GLY A 298 -9.07 38.68 14.07
N THR A 299 -9.45 39.41 15.12
CA THR A 299 -9.97 38.89 16.39
C THR A 299 -10.95 37.73 16.15
N THR A 300 -10.67 36.58 16.77
CA THR A 300 -11.50 35.38 16.76
C THR A 300 -12.89 35.70 17.30
N THR A 301 -13.90 35.74 16.42
CA THR A 301 -15.30 35.74 16.85
C THR A 301 -15.82 34.32 16.73
N THR A 302 -15.93 33.65 17.88
CA THR A 302 -16.50 32.31 18.04
C THR A 302 -17.95 32.32 17.56
N THR A 303 -18.22 31.78 16.38
CA THR A 303 -19.61 31.56 15.94
C THR A 303 -20.06 30.21 16.43
N THR A 304 -20.92 30.23 17.45
CA THR A 304 -21.63 29.05 17.96
C THR A 304 -22.76 28.72 17.00
N THR A 305 -22.66 27.61 16.27
CA THR A 305 -23.71 27.15 15.36
C THR A 305 -24.89 26.59 16.17
N THR A 306 -25.99 27.34 16.26
CA THR A 306 -27.29 26.81 16.69
C THR A 306 -28.10 26.51 15.44
N THR A 307 -28.36 25.23 15.18
CA THR A 307 -29.19 24.75 14.07
C THR A 307 -30.66 25.02 14.40
N THR A 308 -31.33 25.88 13.63
CA THR A 308 -32.80 25.94 13.60
C THR A 308 -33.27 25.74 12.16
N THR A 309 -34.02 24.67 11.97
CA THR A 309 -34.67 24.23 10.74
C THR A 309 -35.82 25.18 10.41
N THR A 310 -35.83 25.78 9.22
CA THR A 310 -37.07 26.37 8.66
C THR A 310 -37.16 26.11 7.16
N THR A 311 -38.31 25.53 6.79
CA THR A 311 -38.85 25.20 5.48
C THR A 311 -38.90 26.38 4.50
N THR A 312 -38.50 26.14 3.26
CA THR A 312 -38.63 27.08 2.14
C THR A 312 -39.89 26.77 1.33
N THR A 313 -40.80 27.74 1.23
CA THR A 313 -41.71 27.91 0.09
C THR A 313 -41.16 29.02 -0.80
N CYS A 314 -41.22 28.77 -2.10
CA CYS A 314 -40.89 29.66 -3.21
C CYS A 314 -41.85 30.85 -3.30
N ASP A 315 -41.31 32.04 -3.56
CA ASP A 315 -41.92 33.09 -4.40
C ASP A 315 -40.85 34.11 -4.82
N GLU A 316 -40.98 34.56 -6.07
CA GLU A 316 -40.17 35.58 -6.76
C GLU A 316 -40.57 36.98 -6.31
N ASP A 317 -39.60 37.85 -5.97
CA ASP A 317 -39.55 39.23 -6.48
C ASP A 317 -38.22 39.92 -6.16
N GLY A 318 -37.83 40.85 -7.03
CA GLY A 318 -36.46 41.36 -7.17
C GLY A 318 -35.96 42.34 -6.10
N GLY A 319 -34.64 42.54 -6.11
CA GLY A 319 -34.01 43.75 -5.55
C GLY A 319 -32.65 43.56 -4.90
N ARG A 320 -31.62 44.11 -5.58
CA ARG A 320 -30.29 44.51 -5.08
C ARG A 320 -29.28 43.39 -4.82
N GLY A 321 -28.40 43.23 -5.81
CA GLY A 321 -27.08 42.65 -5.60
C GLY A 321 -26.33 43.44 -4.54
N GLY A 322 -25.94 42.75 -3.46
CA GLY A 322 -24.75 43.13 -2.72
C GLY A 322 -23.56 42.65 -3.55
N GLU A 323 -22.95 43.56 -4.29
CA GLU A 323 -21.55 43.39 -4.66
C GLU A 323 -20.77 43.33 -3.35
N ASP A 324 -20.14 42.19 -3.07
CA ASP A 324 -19.06 42.14 -2.09
C ASP A 324 -18.04 43.19 -2.54
N VAL A 325 -17.99 44.32 -1.81
CA VAL A 325 -16.97 45.35 -2.01
C VAL A 325 -15.65 44.71 -1.64
N VAL A 326 -14.95 44.16 -2.63
CA VAL A 326 -13.56 43.72 -2.48
C VAL A 326 -12.75 45.00 -2.31
N ASP A 327 -12.34 45.27 -1.07
CA ASP A 327 -11.47 46.39 -0.77
C ASP A 327 -10.14 46.18 -1.52
N HIS A 328 -9.86 47.04 -2.49
CA HIS A 328 -8.65 46.94 -3.31
C HIS A 328 -7.37 47.17 -2.49
N ASP A 329 -7.48 47.69 -1.26
CA ASP A 329 -6.37 47.90 -0.33
C ASP A 329 -5.83 46.60 0.33
N ASP A 330 -6.53 45.46 0.15
CA ASP A 330 -6.09 44.17 0.70
C ASP A 330 -4.98 43.49 -0.11
N TYR A 331 -4.72 43.92 -1.36
CA TYR A 331 -3.76 43.25 -2.25
C TYR A 331 -2.42 43.98 -2.27
N VAL A 332 -1.34 43.25 -1.95
CA VAL A 332 0.01 43.80 -1.81
C VAL A 332 0.95 43.17 -2.85
N HIS A 333 1.79 43.99 -3.49
CA HIS A 333 2.85 43.49 -4.34
C HIS A 333 3.90 42.74 -3.51
N LEU A 334 4.10 41.45 -3.80
CA LEU A 334 4.97 40.59 -2.99
C LEU A 334 6.47 40.80 -3.30
N LEU A 335 6.81 41.11 -4.56
CA LEU A 335 8.20 41.29 -4.98
C LEU A 335 8.93 42.40 -4.19
N PRO A 336 8.38 43.62 -4.02
CA PRO A 336 9.02 44.65 -3.20
C PRO A 336 9.30 44.23 -1.75
N LEU A 337 8.42 43.43 -1.13
CA LEU A 337 8.61 42.90 0.22
C LEU A 337 9.77 41.89 0.26
N ALA A 338 9.85 41.00 -0.71
CA ALA A 338 10.96 40.05 -0.81
C ALA A 338 12.30 40.75 -1.06
N LEU A 339 12.31 41.80 -1.90
CA LEU A 339 13.50 42.62 -2.17
C LEU A 339 13.94 43.42 -0.94
N LYS A 340 13.01 43.91 -0.12
CA LYS A 340 13.35 44.53 1.18
C LYS A 340 14.18 43.58 2.04
N TYR A 341 13.75 42.32 2.20
CA TYR A 341 14.52 41.34 2.96
C TYR A 341 15.84 40.96 2.27
N ARG A 342 15.92 41.04 0.94
CA ARG A 342 17.17 40.81 0.20
C ARG A 342 18.23 41.86 0.56
N GLU A 343 17.82 43.12 0.65
CA GLU A 343 18.68 44.22 1.12
C GLU A 343 19.08 44.03 2.59
N GLU A 344 18.14 43.70 3.48
CA GLU A 344 18.42 43.52 4.91
C GLU A 344 19.37 42.35 5.20
N THR A 345 19.29 41.27 4.42
CA THR A 345 20.15 40.09 4.56
C THR A 345 21.50 40.21 3.85
N GLY A 346 21.63 41.12 2.88
CA GLY A 346 22.80 41.25 2.02
C GLY A 346 22.94 40.12 0.98
N TRP A 347 21.87 39.36 0.72
CA TRP A 347 21.89 38.22 -0.22
C TRP A 347 21.66 38.64 -1.67
N HIS A 348 22.52 39.51 -2.19
CA HIS A 348 22.40 40.05 -3.55
C HIS A 348 22.80 39.04 -4.63
N ASP A 349 23.63 38.03 -4.32
CA ASP A 349 24.19 37.10 -5.31
C ASP A 349 23.30 35.88 -5.63
N THR A 350 22.01 35.90 -5.28
CA THR A 350 21.06 34.82 -5.62
C THR A 350 20.55 34.91 -7.07
N ASN A 351 20.08 33.79 -7.64
CA ASN A 351 19.52 33.77 -8.98
C ASN A 351 18.18 34.53 -9.04
N GLU A 352 18.08 35.53 -9.92
CA GLU A 352 16.89 36.37 -10.05
C GLU A 352 15.68 35.64 -10.68
N GLY A 353 15.92 34.75 -11.63
CA GLY A 353 14.86 33.93 -12.22
C GLY A 353 14.24 32.99 -11.20
N GLU A 354 15.06 32.40 -10.33
CA GLU A 354 14.60 31.55 -9.22
C GLU A 354 13.79 32.35 -8.19
N LEU A 355 14.25 33.55 -7.83
CA LEU A 355 13.47 34.45 -6.96
C LEU A 355 12.13 34.82 -7.60
N ALA A 356 12.13 35.16 -8.90
CA ALA A 356 10.90 35.47 -9.64
C ALA A 356 9.94 34.28 -9.64
N ALA A 357 10.43 33.06 -9.87
CA ALA A 357 9.62 31.86 -9.83
C ALA A 357 8.97 31.66 -8.45
N PHE A 358 9.72 31.86 -7.36
CA PHE A 358 9.18 31.72 -6.01
C PHE A 358 8.15 32.79 -5.68
N VAL A 359 8.37 34.04 -6.07
CA VAL A 359 7.35 35.10 -5.94
C VAL A 359 6.10 34.74 -6.73
N GLY A 360 6.22 34.27 -7.97
CA GLY A 360 5.10 33.84 -8.79
C GLY A 360 4.32 32.67 -8.16
N TYR A 361 5.02 31.70 -7.59
CA TYR A 361 4.42 30.57 -6.90
C TYR A 361 3.73 30.98 -5.60
N ALA A 362 4.37 31.82 -4.79
CA ALA A 362 3.81 32.40 -3.57
C ALA A 362 2.56 33.23 -3.86
N CYS A 363 2.54 33.99 -4.97
CA CYS A 363 1.38 34.77 -5.35
C CYS A 363 0.17 33.89 -5.70
N SER A 364 0.44 32.72 -6.28
CA SER A 364 -0.60 31.77 -6.71
C SER A 364 -1.05 30.85 -5.58
N PHE A 365 -0.15 30.45 -4.69
CA PHE A 365 -0.36 29.44 -3.66
C PHE A 365 0.22 29.86 -2.30
N PRO A 366 -0.24 30.97 -1.69
CA PRO A 366 0.38 31.51 -0.48
C PRO A 366 0.28 30.57 0.73
N ASN A 367 -0.83 29.82 0.87
CA ASN A 367 -1.01 28.79 1.90
C ASN A 367 -0.26 27.46 1.63
N GLY A 368 0.25 27.30 0.41
CA GLY A 368 0.89 26.09 -0.11
C GLY A 368 2.35 26.30 -0.50
N PHE A 369 2.97 27.40 -0.05
CA PHE A 369 4.30 27.82 -0.50
C PHE A 369 5.38 26.84 -0.04
N LEU A 370 5.69 25.88 -0.92
CA LEU A 370 6.74 24.88 -0.77
C LEU A 370 7.62 24.87 -2.01
N CYS A 371 8.91 25.21 -1.85
CA CYS A 371 9.78 25.46 -2.98
C CYS A 371 10.82 24.37 -3.24
N LEU A 372 11.02 24.03 -4.51
CA LEU A 372 12.19 23.28 -4.96
C LEU A 372 13.40 24.22 -5.02
N ILE A 373 14.41 23.98 -4.18
CA ILE A 373 15.50 24.95 -3.96
C ILE A 373 16.84 24.59 -4.60
N ASP A 374 16.95 23.47 -5.31
CA ASP A 374 18.21 22.97 -5.86
C ASP A 374 18.28 23.06 -7.39
N THR A 375 17.65 24.09 -7.98
CA THR A 375 17.70 24.28 -9.44
C THR A 375 19.04 24.84 -9.91
N TYR A 376 19.63 25.77 -9.15
CA TYR A 376 20.92 26.40 -9.48
C TYR A 376 21.98 26.14 -8.40
N ASP A 377 21.71 26.60 -7.17
CA ASP A 377 22.52 26.33 -5.98
C ASP A 377 21.61 26.28 -4.75
N THR A 378 21.63 25.14 -4.04
CA THR A 378 20.73 24.88 -2.91
C THR A 378 20.86 25.92 -1.79
N LEU A 379 22.09 26.24 -1.37
CA LEU A 379 22.34 27.02 -0.16
C LEU A 379 22.56 28.50 -0.48
N GLN A 380 23.27 28.79 -1.58
CA GLN A 380 23.65 30.15 -1.96
C GLN A 380 22.56 30.85 -2.78
N SER A 381 21.59 30.13 -3.35
CA SER A 381 20.50 30.72 -4.13
C SER A 381 19.12 30.29 -3.64
N GLY A 382 18.75 29.02 -3.76
CA GLY A 382 17.38 28.58 -3.56
C GLY A 382 16.89 28.72 -2.11
N LEU A 383 17.67 28.27 -1.12
CA LEU A 383 17.32 28.42 0.29
C LEU A 383 17.16 29.90 0.67
N ARG A 384 18.08 30.74 0.21
CA ARG A 384 18.04 32.19 0.46
C ARG A 384 16.80 32.82 -0.16
N ASN A 385 16.57 32.60 -1.45
CA ASN A 385 15.39 33.10 -2.17
C ASN A 385 14.09 32.63 -1.51
N PHE A 386 14.03 31.38 -1.04
CA PHE A 386 12.88 30.87 -0.29
C PHE A 386 12.65 31.66 1.01
N VAL A 387 13.68 31.87 1.82
CA VAL A 387 13.58 32.63 3.08
C VAL A 387 13.08 34.06 2.85
N LEU A 388 13.57 34.73 1.80
CA LEU A 388 13.13 36.09 1.46
C LEU A 388 11.63 36.17 1.18
N VAL A 389 11.12 35.23 0.38
CA VAL A 389 9.69 35.17 0.04
C VAL A 389 8.86 34.66 1.23
N ALA A 390 9.40 33.76 2.03
CA ALA A 390 8.76 33.24 3.24
C ALA A 390 8.50 34.36 4.28
N LEU A 391 9.49 35.21 4.54
CA LEU A 391 9.33 36.39 5.40
C LEU A 391 8.29 37.36 4.83
N ALA A 392 8.33 37.62 3.52
CA ALA A 392 7.36 38.48 2.86
C ALA A 392 5.92 37.94 2.95
N LEU A 393 5.72 36.62 2.86
CA LEU A 393 4.42 35.98 3.06
C LEU A 393 3.94 36.05 4.51
N ASP A 394 4.83 35.87 5.47
CA ASP A 394 4.51 35.96 6.91
C ASP A 394 4.08 37.38 7.31
N ASP A 395 4.69 38.42 6.72
CA ASP A 395 4.24 39.82 6.87
C ASP A 395 2.80 40.05 6.36
N LEU A 396 2.32 39.17 5.48
CA LEU A 396 0.95 39.20 4.95
C LEU A 396 0.01 38.21 5.67
N GLY A 397 0.49 37.56 6.74
CA GLY A 397 -0.27 36.66 7.61
C GLY A 397 -0.31 35.20 7.15
N TYR A 398 0.43 34.82 6.12
CA TYR A 398 0.50 33.43 5.66
C TYR A 398 1.63 32.66 6.35
N THR A 399 1.45 31.36 6.51
CA THR A 399 2.51 30.46 6.98
C THR A 399 3.06 29.64 5.81
N PRO A 400 4.32 29.88 5.38
CA PRO A 400 5.02 29.05 4.41
C PRO A 400 5.03 27.57 4.79
N ARG A 401 5.08 26.68 3.79
CA ARG A 401 5.07 25.23 4.02
C ARG A 401 6.46 24.63 4.16
N GLY A 402 7.42 25.04 3.33
CA GLY A 402 8.79 24.55 3.44
C GLY A 402 9.54 24.43 2.11
N ILE A 403 10.49 23.49 2.05
CA ILE A 403 11.42 23.34 0.93
C ILE A 403 11.50 21.89 0.45
N ARG A 404 11.93 21.69 -0.81
CA ARG A 404 12.25 20.39 -1.40
C ARG A 404 13.70 20.36 -1.90
N LEU A 405 14.41 19.32 -1.50
CA LEU A 405 15.73 18.90 -1.98
C LEU A 405 15.55 17.69 -2.92
N ASP A 406 16.13 17.73 -4.13
CA ASP A 406 16.08 16.65 -5.13
C ASP A 406 17.47 16.22 -5.62
N SER A 407 18.55 16.65 -4.95
CA SER A 407 19.93 16.34 -5.32
C SER A 407 20.91 16.63 -4.19
N GLY A 408 22.17 16.23 -4.39
CA GLY A 408 23.25 16.44 -3.43
C GLY A 408 23.23 15.48 -2.23
N ASP A 409 24.04 15.79 -1.21
CA ASP A 409 24.02 15.06 0.06
C ASP A 409 22.81 15.52 0.88
N LEU A 410 21.72 14.75 0.78
CA LEU A 410 20.46 15.06 1.44
C LEU A 410 20.58 15.15 2.96
N SER A 411 21.53 14.42 3.57
CA SER A 411 21.75 14.47 5.02
C SER A 411 22.31 15.83 5.40
N TYR A 412 23.45 16.18 4.80
CA TYR A 412 24.13 17.47 5.02
C TYR A 412 23.23 18.65 4.67
N LEU A 413 22.67 18.67 3.46
CA LEU A 413 21.84 19.78 2.98
C LEU A 413 20.60 19.98 3.86
N SER A 414 19.96 18.91 4.35
CA SER A 414 18.82 19.06 5.25
C SER A 414 19.20 19.73 6.57
N LEU A 415 20.35 19.38 7.15
CA LEU A 415 20.84 19.95 8.40
C LEU A 415 21.25 21.41 8.23
N GLU A 416 21.89 21.76 7.12
CA GLU A 416 22.23 23.15 6.79
C GLU A 416 20.96 24.01 6.60
N CYS A 417 19.94 23.48 5.92
CA CYS A 417 18.65 24.17 5.80
C CYS A 417 17.98 24.37 7.16
N GLU A 418 17.94 23.34 8.02
CA GLU A 418 17.42 23.44 9.39
C GLU A 418 18.18 24.49 10.20
N HIS A 419 19.52 24.52 10.10
CA HIS A 419 20.34 25.51 10.77
C HIS A 419 20.01 26.94 10.36
N VAL A 420 19.87 27.20 9.05
CA VAL A 420 19.45 28.53 8.54
C VAL A 420 18.04 28.87 9.02
N PHE A 421 17.11 27.92 9.07
CA PHE A 421 15.77 28.18 9.61
C PHE A 421 15.81 28.58 11.09
N HIS A 422 16.62 27.92 11.90
CA HIS A 422 16.85 28.32 13.29
C HIS A 422 17.46 29.72 13.39
N GLU A 423 18.49 30.03 12.60
CA GLU A 423 19.11 31.36 12.59
C GLU A 423 18.09 32.47 12.23
N MET A 424 17.26 32.22 11.21
CA MET A 424 16.25 33.18 10.78
C MET A 424 15.09 33.31 11.77
N ALA A 425 14.71 32.22 12.45
CA ALA A 425 13.74 32.25 13.54
C ALA A 425 14.21 33.18 14.66
N ASP A 426 15.47 33.06 15.08
CA ASP A 426 16.07 33.87 16.14
C ASP A 426 16.27 35.32 15.69
N ARG A 427 16.82 35.53 14.48
CA ARG A 427 17.12 36.86 13.94
C ARG A 427 15.89 37.74 13.79
N TYR A 428 14.79 37.19 13.29
CA TYR A 428 13.56 37.94 13.02
C TYR A 428 12.46 37.74 14.07
N GLY A 429 12.70 36.89 15.08
CA GLY A 429 11.70 36.54 16.09
C GLY A 429 10.47 35.85 15.50
N ARG A 430 10.64 35.03 14.46
CA ARG A 430 9.55 34.39 13.70
C ARG A 430 9.58 32.86 13.90
N PRO A 431 8.78 32.31 14.83
CA PRO A 431 8.86 30.88 15.17
C PRO A 431 8.39 29.93 14.07
N PHE A 432 7.68 30.42 13.04
CA PHE A 432 7.16 29.57 11.96
C PHE A 432 8.27 28.83 11.19
N PHE A 433 9.49 29.36 11.17
CA PHE A 433 10.65 28.71 10.55
C PHE A 433 10.94 27.32 11.15
N LEU A 434 10.62 27.12 12.43
CA LEU A 434 10.82 25.86 13.15
C LEU A 434 9.80 24.77 12.77
N ASP A 435 8.71 25.17 12.10
CA ASP A 435 7.63 24.28 11.68
C ASP A 435 7.65 23.95 10.19
N LEU A 436 8.65 24.45 9.44
CA LEU A 436 8.76 24.21 8.00
C LEU A 436 9.09 22.76 7.66
N ASP A 437 8.42 22.23 6.64
CA ASP A 437 8.70 20.90 6.12
C ASP A 437 9.97 20.93 5.25
N ILE A 438 10.99 20.15 5.61
CA ILE A 438 12.09 19.79 4.70
C ILE A 438 11.72 18.49 3.98
N VAL A 439 11.43 18.59 2.68
CA VAL A 439 11.11 17.46 1.81
C VAL A 439 12.37 17.00 1.08
N ALA A 440 12.64 15.70 1.05
CA ALA A 440 13.67 15.12 0.20
C ALA A 440 13.06 14.18 -0.85
N SER A 441 13.48 14.32 -2.08
CA SER A 441 13.24 13.37 -3.18
C SER A 441 14.58 13.04 -3.86
N ASN A 442 14.54 12.19 -4.89
CA ASN A 442 15.67 11.65 -5.68
C ASN A 442 16.17 10.27 -5.27
N ASP A 443 15.80 9.27 -6.09
CA ASP A 443 16.21 7.86 -6.02
C ASP A 443 16.19 7.20 -4.63
N ILE A 444 15.39 7.75 -3.71
CA ILE A 444 15.22 7.24 -2.36
C ILE A 444 14.70 5.80 -2.40
N ASN A 445 15.37 4.94 -1.63
CA ASN A 445 15.02 3.54 -1.43
C ASN A 445 15.25 3.17 0.04
N GLU A 446 14.94 1.92 0.40
CA GLU A 446 15.08 1.42 1.78
C GLU A 446 16.50 1.60 2.33
N ASN A 447 17.53 1.35 1.52
CA ASN A 447 18.94 1.48 1.93
C ASN A 447 19.32 2.93 2.24
N ILE A 448 18.87 3.87 1.39
CA ILE A 448 19.09 5.30 1.58
C ILE A 448 18.39 5.79 2.85
N LEU A 449 17.15 5.36 3.09
CA LEU A 449 16.43 5.70 4.33
C LEU A 449 17.19 5.24 5.58
N HIS A 450 17.77 4.04 5.56
CA HIS A 450 18.62 3.57 6.65
C HIS A 450 19.93 4.36 6.78
N SER A 451 20.57 4.70 5.65
CA SER A 451 21.79 5.49 5.65
C SER A 451 21.56 6.89 6.23
N LEU A 452 20.48 7.56 5.81
CA LEU A 452 20.08 8.87 6.31
C LEU A 452 19.83 8.81 7.83
N ASN A 453 19.07 7.83 8.31
CA ASN A 453 18.82 7.67 9.75
C ASN A 453 20.11 7.46 10.55
N LYS A 454 21.09 6.76 9.99
CA LYS A 454 22.40 6.53 10.64
C LYS A 454 23.26 7.79 10.68
N GLN A 455 23.23 8.59 9.62
CA GLN A 455 24.00 9.84 9.51
C GLN A 455 23.36 10.98 10.31
N GLY A 456 22.03 10.94 10.47
CA GLY A 456 21.23 12.03 11.04
C GLY A 456 20.85 13.06 9.97
N HIS A 457 19.57 13.42 9.92
CA HIS A 457 19.03 14.38 8.96
C HIS A 457 17.91 15.22 9.60
N ALA A 458 17.55 16.33 8.96
CA ALA A 458 16.40 17.18 9.33
C ALA A 458 15.16 16.94 8.45
N ILE A 459 15.22 15.98 7.52
CA ILE A 459 14.13 15.68 6.59
C ILE A 459 12.85 15.27 7.34
N THR A 460 11.75 15.97 7.03
CA THR A 460 10.41 15.77 7.60
C THR A 460 9.49 15.01 6.67
N MET A 461 9.81 14.96 5.37
CA MET A 461 9.02 14.26 4.36
C MET A 461 9.89 13.67 3.25
N PHE A 462 9.60 12.43 2.86
CA PHE A 462 10.25 11.75 1.74
C PHE A 462 9.30 11.58 0.56
N GLY A 463 9.68 12.13 -0.59
CA GLY A 463 9.03 11.88 -1.88
C GLY A 463 9.71 10.72 -2.61
N ILE A 464 9.06 9.57 -2.68
CA ILE A 464 9.66 8.33 -3.21
C ILE A 464 8.97 7.92 -4.50
N GLY A 465 9.76 7.76 -5.57
CA GLY A 465 9.28 7.48 -6.92
C GLY A 465 9.62 6.07 -7.41
N THR A 466 10.61 5.98 -8.31
CA THR A 466 10.96 4.77 -9.08
C THR A 466 11.07 3.51 -8.23
N ASN A 467 11.88 3.53 -7.16
CA ASN A 467 12.15 2.37 -6.30
C ASN A 467 10.89 1.79 -5.64
N LEU A 468 9.88 2.62 -5.40
CA LEU A 468 8.61 2.20 -4.81
C LEU A 468 7.71 1.56 -5.85
N VAL A 469 7.31 2.33 -6.86
CA VAL A 469 6.23 1.93 -7.79
C VAL A 469 6.66 0.84 -8.77
N THR A 470 7.95 0.76 -9.10
CA THR A 470 8.48 -0.32 -9.96
C THR A 470 8.96 -1.52 -9.15
N CYS A 471 9.04 -1.38 -7.81
CA CYS A 471 9.70 -2.35 -6.94
C CYS A 471 11.09 -2.72 -7.47
N GLN A 472 11.91 -1.72 -7.84
CA GLN A 472 13.10 -1.86 -8.68
C GLN A 472 14.07 -2.99 -8.25
N SER A 473 14.27 -3.19 -6.95
CA SER A 473 15.14 -4.27 -6.43
C SER A 473 14.63 -5.68 -6.73
N GLN A 474 13.32 -5.84 -6.89
CA GLN A 474 12.66 -7.09 -7.23
C GLN A 474 11.26 -6.79 -7.81
N PRO A 475 11.09 -6.66 -9.14
CA PRO A 475 9.86 -6.19 -9.76
C PRO A 475 8.74 -7.25 -9.85
N ALA A 476 8.90 -8.40 -9.18
CA ALA A 476 7.89 -9.45 -9.13
C ALA A 476 7.96 -10.24 -7.81
N LEU A 477 6.80 -10.53 -7.22
CA LEU A 477 6.70 -11.33 -5.99
C LEU A 477 6.93 -12.83 -6.25
N GLY A 478 6.45 -13.33 -7.39
CA GLY A 478 6.55 -14.75 -7.73
C GLY A 478 5.44 -15.59 -7.10
N CYS A 479 4.21 -15.06 -7.06
CA CYS A 479 3.03 -15.88 -6.79
C CYS A 479 2.86 -16.95 -7.87
N VAL A 480 2.30 -18.07 -7.47
CA VAL A 480 1.93 -19.21 -8.30
C VAL A 480 0.52 -19.65 -7.94
N TYR A 481 -0.21 -20.12 -8.94
CA TYR A 481 -1.52 -20.74 -8.79
C TYR A 481 -1.38 -22.21 -9.14
N LYS A 482 -1.85 -23.11 -8.27
CA LYS A 482 -1.54 -24.55 -8.39
C LYS A 482 -2.75 -25.41 -8.04
N LEU A 483 -3.03 -26.36 -8.91
CA LEU A 483 -4.01 -27.41 -8.69
C LEU A 483 -3.54 -28.37 -7.60
N VAL A 484 -4.35 -28.54 -6.55
CA VAL A 484 -4.05 -29.41 -5.40
C VAL A 484 -4.99 -30.60 -5.28
N GLU A 485 -6.15 -30.57 -5.94
CA GLU A 485 -7.15 -31.64 -5.90
C GLU A 485 -8.10 -31.58 -7.11
N VAL A 486 -8.54 -32.73 -7.62
CA VAL A 486 -9.62 -32.84 -8.63
C VAL A 486 -10.54 -34.00 -8.26
N ASP A 487 -11.85 -33.78 -8.20
CA ASP A 487 -12.89 -34.75 -7.80
C ASP A 487 -12.56 -35.46 -6.49
N GLY A 488 -12.12 -34.71 -5.48
CA GLY A 488 -11.70 -35.27 -4.19
C GLY A 488 -10.38 -36.04 -4.22
N LYS A 489 -9.68 -36.11 -5.37
CA LYS A 489 -8.39 -36.80 -5.50
C LYS A 489 -7.24 -35.78 -5.44
N PRO A 490 -6.39 -35.84 -4.40
CA PRO A 490 -5.25 -34.92 -4.27
C PRO A 490 -4.27 -35.00 -5.44
N ARG A 491 -3.63 -33.87 -5.74
CA ARG A 491 -2.62 -33.72 -6.79
C ARG A 491 -1.32 -33.17 -6.21
N ILE A 492 -0.21 -33.67 -6.73
CA ILE A 492 1.14 -33.18 -6.42
C ILE A 492 1.84 -32.82 -7.72
N LYS A 493 2.67 -31.79 -7.65
CA LYS A 493 3.58 -31.40 -8.74
C LYS A 493 5.00 -31.52 -8.22
N LEU A 494 5.75 -32.48 -8.78
CA LEU A 494 7.15 -32.69 -8.48
C LEU A 494 8.05 -31.73 -9.27
N SER A 495 9.31 -31.65 -8.89
CA SER A 495 10.28 -30.70 -9.45
C SER A 495 11.71 -31.13 -9.14
N ASN A 496 12.63 -30.87 -10.06
CA ASN A 496 14.07 -31.03 -9.81
C ASN A 496 14.58 -30.10 -8.70
N ASP A 497 13.88 -28.98 -8.51
CA ASP A 497 14.07 -28.07 -7.38
C ASP A 497 13.03 -28.42 -6.30
N ILE A 498 13.52 -28.98 -5.19
CA ILE A 498 12.71 -29.39 -4.02
C ILE A 498 11.86 -28.21 -3.51
N GLU A 499 12.36 -26.98 -3.58
CA GLU A 499 11.61 -25.80 -3.15
C GLU A 499 10.35 -25.55 -4.00
N LYS A 500 10.26 -26.15 -5.20
CA LYS A 500 9.11 -26.00 -6.09
C LYS A 500 8.13 -27.18 -6.04
N VAL A 501 8.34 -28.14 -5.16
CA VAL A 501 7.39 -29.23 -4.92
C VAL A 501 6.16 -28.68 -4.20
N LEU A 502 4.98 -29.09 -4.67
CA LEU A 502 3.68 -28.68 -4.15
C LEU A 502 3.29 -29.52 -2.93
N ILE A 503 2.70 -28.88 -1.91
CA ILE A 503 2.07 -29.61 -0.80
C ILE A 503 0.67 -30.05 -1.26
N PRO A 504 0.39 -31.36 -1.37
CA PRO A 504 -0.80 -31.88 -2.04
C PRO A 504 -2.07 -31.71 -1.21
N GLY A 505 -3.22 -31.80 -1.89
CA GLY A 505 -4.54 -31.84 -1.26
C GLY A 505 -5.01 -30.50 -0.69
N ARG A 506 -6.29 -30.46 -0.29
CA ARG A 506 -6.87 -29.31 0.38
C ARG A 506 -6.34 -29.15 1.80
N LYS A 507 -6.05 -27.91 2.15
CA LYS A 507 -5.44 -27.55 3.44
C LYS A 507 -6.21 -26.43 4.13
N VAL A 508 -6.15 -26.43 5.45
CA VAL A 508 -6.53 -25.32 6.30
C VAL A 508 -5.27 -24.76 6.94
N ALA A 509 -5.11 -23.44 6.89
CA ALA A 509 -3.96 -22.77 7.48
C ALA A 509 -4.33 -22.08 8.79
N TYR A 510 -3.49 -22.27 9.81
CA TYR A 510 -3.63 -21.65 11.12
C TYR A 510 -2.38 -20.89 11.52
N ARG A 511 -2.54 -19.71 12.09
CA ARG A 511 -1.47 -18.97 12.77
C ARG A 511 -1.50 -19.28 14.26
N LEU A 512 -0.39 -19.79 14.77
CA LEU A 512 -0.23 -20.15 16.18
C LEU A 512 0.51 -19.03 16.93
N PHE A 513 -0.01 -18.66 18.08
CA PHE A 513 0.53 -17.59 18.92
C PHE A 513 1.07 -18.14 20.24
N GLY A 514 2.19 -17.57 20.68
CA GLY A 514 2.83 -17.91 21.95
C GLY A 514 2.30 -17.09 23.12
N GLU A 515 2.89 -17.32 24.29
CA GLU A 515 2.56 -16.59 25.52
C GLU A 515 2.83 -15.09 25.43
N ALA A 516 3.87 -14.70 24.68
CA ALA A 516 4.19 -13.29 24.45
C ALA A 516 3.21 -12.55 23.52
N GLY A 517 2.17 -13.23 23.00
CA GLY A 517 1.15 -12.64 22.13
C GLY A 517 1.52 -12.52 20.65
N TRP A 518 2.77 -12.77 20.28
CA TRP A 518 3.29 -12.72 18.91
C TRP A 518 3.02 -14.00 18.11
N PRO A 519 2.93 -13.91 16.77
CA PRO A 519 2.82 -15.09 15.91
C PRO A 519 4.12 -15.89 15.93
N LEU A 520 4.02 -17.21 16.14
CA LEU A 520 5.16 -18.12 16.21
C LEU A 520 5.44 -18.79 14.86
N LEU A 521 4.38 -19.32 14.24
CA LEU A 521 4.42 -20.07 12.98
C LEU A 521 3.02 -20.14 12.34
N ASP A 522 3.01 -20.42 11.04
CA ASP A 522 1.80 -20.83 10.32
C ASP A 522 1.84 -22.35 10.11
N LEU A 523 0.75 -23.04 10.44
CA LEU A 523 0.58 -24.48 10.36
C LEU A 523 -0.47 -24.82 9.30
N LEU A 524 -0.09 -25.62 8.31
CA LEU A 524 -0.97 -26.20 7.29
C LEU A 524 -1.40 -27.59 7.72
N VAL A 525 -2.71 -27.84 7.72
CA VAL A 525 -3.35 -29.08 8.15
C VAL A 525 -4.28 -29.55 7.04
N GLY A 526 -4.37 -30.85 6.79
CA GLY A 526 -5.35 -31.40 5.84
C GLY A 526 -6.78 -31.10 6.28
N VAL A 527 -7.65 -30.83 5.32
CA VAL A 527 -9.07 -30.54 5.62
C VAL A 527 -9.79 -31.72 6.27
N ASP A 528 -9.36 -32.94 5.95
CA ASP A 528 -9.94 -34.20 6.46
C ASP A 528 -9.24 -34.73 7.72
N GLU A 529 -8.26 -33.99 8.26
CA GLU A 529 -7.58 -34.40 9.50
C GLU A 529 -8.49 -34.17 10.70
N ALA A 530 -8.70 -35.23 11.50
CA ALA A 530 -9.53 -35.20 12.70
C ALA A 530 -9.02 -34.21 13.75
N ASP A 531 -7.70 -34.13 13.92
CA ASP A 531 -7.06 -33.27 14.91
C ASP A 531 -6.65 -31.94 14.29
N GLN A 532 -7.34 -30.87 14.70
CA GLN A 532 -7.01 -29.49 14.35
C GLN A 532 -6.32 -28.80 15.54
N PRO A 533 -5.41 -27.83 15.32
CA PRO A 533 -4.71 -27.16 16.41
C PRO A 533 -5.69 -26.39 17.30
N THR A 534 -5.59 -26.59 18.61
CA THR A 534 -6.47 -25.97 19.61
C THR A 534 -5.65 -25.32 20.72
N VAL A 535 -6.21 -24.28 21.33
CA VAL A 535 -5.54 -23.53 22.41
C VAL A 535 -5.23 -24.45 23.58
N GLY A 536 -4.00 -24.38 24.10
CA GLY A 536 -3.54 -25.17 25.25
C GLY A 536 -3.12 -26.61 24.93
N ASN A 537 -3.38 -27.11 23.73
CA ASN A 537 -3.00 -28.47 23.33
C ASN A 537 -1.67 -28.48 22.57
N ARG A 538 -0.80 -29.45 22.89
CA ARG A 538 0.52 -29.58 22.26
C ARG A 538 0.38 -30.04 20.81
N THR A 539 0.84 -29.24 19.86
CA THR A 539 0.85 -29.54 18.43
C THR A 539 2.29 -29.71 17.93
N LEU A 540 2.58 -30.81 17.24
CA LEU A 540 3.86 -31.01 16.55
C LEU A 540 3.79 -30.37 15.16
N CYS A 541 4.76 -29.51 14.86
CA CYS A 541 4.86 -28.75 13.62
C CYS A 541 6.15 -29.12 12.89
N LEU A 542 6.02 -29.59 11.65
CA LEU A 542 7.13 -30.11 10.84
C LEU A 542 7.39 -29.19 9.64
N HIS A 543 8.66 -28.92 9.34
CA HIS A 543 8.98 -28.27 8.07
C HIS A 543 8.65 -29.22 6.90
N PRO A 544 7.99 -28.76 5.82
CA PRO A 544 7.49 -29.65 4.77
C PRO A 544 8.55 -30.50 4.04
N PHE A 545 9.80 -30.04 3.99
CA PHE A 545 10.88 -30.67 3.21
C PHE A 545 12.19 -30.90 3.98
N MET A 546 12.26 -30.50 5.24
CA MET A 546 13.49 -30.58 6.05
C MET A 546 13.15 -31.21 7.38
N GLU A 547 13.19 -32.54 7.45
CA GLU A 547 12.71 -33.32 8.60
C GLU A 547 13.38 -32.94 9.93
N GLN A 548 14.66 -32.55 9.87
CA GLN A 548 15.44 -32.05 11.01
C GLN A 548 14.80 -30.78 11.64
N LYS A 549 14.11 -29.97 10.83
CA LYS A 549 13.42 -28.74 11.29
C LYS A 549 12.01 -29.09 11.77
N ARG A 550 11.87 -29.37 13.06
CA ARG A 550 10.59 -29.63 13.72
C ARG A 550 10.50 -28.99 15.10
N VAL A 551 9.29 -28.61 15.50
CA VAL A 551 9.05 -27.94 16.80
C VAL A 551 7.68 -28.32 17.35
N ALA A 552 7.55 -28.40 18.67
CA ALA A 552 6.25 -28.55 19.32
C ALA A 552 5.81 -27.20 19.90
N VAL A 553 4.54 -26.85 19.69
CA VAL A 553 3.95 -25.59 20.16
C VAL A 553 2.74 -25.90 21.04
N VAL A 554 2.61 -25.20 22.16
CA VAL A 554 1.39 -25.14 22.95
C VAL A 554 0.80 -23.74 22.74
N PRO A 555 -0.12 -23.55 21.78
CA PRO A 555 -0.55 -22.22 21.39
C PRO A 555 -1.45 -21.61 22.46
N LYS A 556 -1.24 -20.32 22.73
CA LYS A 556 -2.13 -19.51 23.60
C LYS A 556 -3.28 -18.87 22.82
N ARG A 557 -3.12 -18.77 21.50
CA ARG A 557 -4.17 -18.37 20.56
C ARG A 557 -3.94 -19.06 19.22
N VAL A 558 -5.02 -19.44 18.57
CA VAL A 558 -5.03 -20.08 17.25
C VAL A 558 -5.95 -19.27 16.36
N VAL A 559 -5.48 -18.88 15.18
CA VAL A 559 -6.29 -18.15 14.19
C VAL A 559 -6.31 -18.91 12.89
N LYS A 560 -7.50 -19.29 12.42
CA LYS A 560 -7.69 -19.77 11.04
C LYS A 560 -7.48 -18.59 10.09
N LEU A 561 -6.60 -18.76 9.10
CA LEU A 561 -6.17 -17.66 8.24
C LEU A 561 -7.15 -17.35 7.11
N HIS A 562 -7.95 -18.34 6.68
CA HIS A 562 -8.85 -18.23 5.54
C HIS A 562 -10.31 -18.20 5.95
N SER A 563 -11.05 -17.28 5.36
CA SER A 563 -12.51 -17.20 5.38
C SER A 563 -13.06 -17.20 3.96
N MET A 564 -14.30 -17.66 3.77
CA MET A 564 -14.96 -17.58 2.46
C MET A 564 -15.26 -16.12 2.14
N VAL A 565 -14.78 -15.66 0.98
CA VAL A 565 -14.90 -14.25 0.55
C VAL A 565 -15.78 -14.09 -0.68
N PHE A 566 -15.96 -15.16 -1.46
CA PHE A 566 -16.78 -15.18 -2.66
C PHE A 566 -17.44 -16.55 -2.78
N ASP A 567 -18.74 -16.55 -2.99
CA ASP A 567 -19.54 -17.71 -3.38
C ASP A 567 -20.25 -17.33 -4.67
N GLY A 568 -19.90 -17.95 -5.79
CA GLY A 568 -20.42 -17.60 -7.11
C GLY A 568 -21.94 -17.54 -7.21
N ARG A 569 -22.67 -18.30 -6.38
CA ARG A 569 -24.13 -18.28 -6.35
C ARG A 569 -24.69 -17.07 -5.60
N ASN A 570 -23.97 -16.61 -4.58
CA ASN A 570 -24.41 -15.59 -3.63
C ASN A 570 -23.61 -14.27 -3.76
N GLY A 571 -22.58 -14.23 -4.60
CA GLY A 571 -21.66 -13.12 -4.77
C GLY A 571 -20.60 -12.99 -3.67
N VAL A 572 -20.17 -11.75 -3.43
CA VAL A 572 -19.18 -11.41 -2.40
C VAL A 572 -19.80 -11.54 -1.01
N VAL A 573 -19.12 -12.25 -0.11
CA VAL A 573 -19.59 -12.45 1.26
C VAL A 573 -19.48 -11.13 2.04
N PRO A 574 -20.55 -10.67 2.73
CA PRO A 574 -20.54 -9.42 3.47
C PRO A 574 -19.40 -9.33 4.51
N GLY A 575 -18.83 -8.13 4.69
CA GLY A 575 -17.75 -7.87 5.65
C GLY A 575 -16.34 -8.16 5.15
N HIS A 576 -16.17 -8.65 3.92
CA HIS A 576 -14.85 -8.83 3.29
C HIS A 576 -14.37 -7.65 2.45
N LEU A 577 -15.26 -6.71 2.14
CA LEU A 577 -14.89 -5.42 1.55
C LEU A 577 -14.51 -4.46 2.68
N CYS A 578 -13.22 -4.17 2.79
CA CYS A 578 -12.70 -3.18 3.72
C CYS A 578 -12.41 -1.88 2.94
N SER A 579 -12.68 -0.74 3.57
CA SER A 579 -12.17 0.54 3.07
C SER A 579 -10.63 0.53 3.05
N LEU A 580 -10.04 1.43 2.26
CA LEU A 580 -8.59 1.61 2.24
C LEU A 580 -8.04 1.99 3.62
N GLY A 581 -8.78 2.80 4.37
CA GLY A 581 -8.44 3.19 5.74
C GLY A 581 -8.40 2.00 6.71
N GLU A 582 -9.42 1.13 6.66
CA GLU A 582 -9.47 -0.09 7.49
C GLU A 582 -8.35 -1.07 7.12
N THR A 583 -8.08 -1.25 5.84
CA THR A 583 -7.00 -2.12 5.37
C THR A 583 -5.64 -1.58 5.81
N ARG A 584 -5.40 -0.26 5.66
CA ARG A 584 -4.17 0.39 6.14
C ARG A 584 -4.01 0.29 7.65
N GLN A 585 -5.08 0.47 8.41
CA GLN A 585 -5.06 0.29 9.86
C GLN A 585 -4.70 -1.15 10.23
N TYR A 586 -5.32 -2.12 9.55
CA TYR A 586 -5.02 -3.53 9.77
C TYR A 586 -3.55 -3.87 9.44
N VAL A 587 -2.97 -3.32 8.36
CA VAL A 587 -1.53 -3.44 8.06
C VAL A 587 -0.68 -2.89 9.21
N ASN A 588 -0.99 -1.69 9.70
CA ASN A 588 -0.28 -1.10 10.84
C ASN A 588 -0.38 -2.01 12.08
N ASP A 589 -1.54 -2.60 12.33
CA ASP A 589 -1.74 -3.55 13.44
C ASP A 589 -0.92 -4.82 13.24
N GLN A 590 -0.82 -5.36 12.02
CA GLN A 590 0.04 -6.52 11.72
C GLN A 590 1.51 -6.21 12.02
N VAL A 591 2.01 -5.05 11.57
CA VAL A 591 3.40 -4.62 11.77
C VAL A 591 3.69 -4.38 13.25
N ASN A 592 2.79 -3.71 13.97
CA ASN A 592 2.98 -3.43 15.40
C ASN A 592 2.84 -4.68 16.28
N ASN A 593 2.08 -5.69 15.82
CA ASN A 593 1.82 -6.94 16.55
C ASN A 593 2.55 -8.16 15.95
N THR A 594 3.66 -7.94 15.24
CA THR A 594 4.58 -9.01 14.79
C THR A 594 5.91 -9.01 15.54
N ARG A 595 6.65 -10.11 15.42
CA ARG A 595 7.96 -10.23 16.07
C ARG A 595 8.95 -9.20 15.50
N PRO A 596 9.66 -8.44 16.36
CA PRO A 596 10.66 -7.45 15.94
C PRO A 596 11.71 -7.97 14.96
N ASP A 597 12.16 -9.21 15.13
CA ASP A 597 13.22 -9.79 14.30
C ASP A 597 12.80 -10.02 12.85
N LEU A 598 11.50 -10.12 12.57
CA LEU A 598 10.96 -10.25 11.22
C LEU A 598 11.01 -8.92 10.45
N LEU A 599 10.90 -7.79 11.15
CA LEU A 599 10.92 -6.46 10.56
C LEU A 599 12.32 -5.91 10.29
N ARG A 600 13.37 -6.66 10.66
CA ARG A 600 14.75 -6.22 10.45
C ARG A 600 15.06 -6.05 8.97
N TYR A 601 15.84 -5.01 8.70
CA TYR A 601 16.37 -4.74 7.36
C TYR A 601 17.49 -5.74 7.00
N VAL A 602 18.48 -5.91 7.89
CA VAL A 602 19.59 -6.85 7.71
C VAL A 602 19.32 -8.15 8.45
N ASN A 603 19.47 -9.28 7.77
CA ASN A 603 19.33 -10.64 8.33
C ASN A 603 18.05 -10.82 9.17
N PRO A 604 16.85 -10.61 8.58
CA PRO A 604 15.61 -10.80 9.31
C PRO A 604 15.44 -12.26 9.73
N GLY A 605 14.73 -12.46 10.85
CA GLY A 605 14.46 -13.80 11.37
C GLY A 605 13.64 -14.65 10.42
N GLU A 606 13.83 -15.97 10.47
CA GLU A 606 13.02 -16.92 9.71
C GLU A 606 11.65 -17.10 10.40
N TYR A 607 10.58 -16.78 9.66
CA TYR A 607 9.22 -17.19 10.05
C TYR A 607 8.98 -18.64 9.65
N LYS A 608 8.44 -19.43 10.59
CA LYS A 608 8.24 -20.86 10.37
C LYS A 608 6.91 -21.10 9.67
N VAL A 609 6.95 -21.80 8.55
CA VAL A 609 5.77 -22.40 7.91
C VAL A 609 5.91 -23.90 8.02
N SER A 610 4.91 -24.55 8.60
CA SER A 610 4.94 -25.96 8.97
C SER A 610 3.70 -26.68 8.47
N ILE A 611 3.80 -28.00 8.39
CA ILE A 611 2.69 -28.92 8.16
C ILE A 611 2.49 -29.81 9.39
N SER A 612 1.27 -30.33 9.56
CA SER A 612 0.96 -31.34 10.56
C SER A 612 1.68 -32.66 10.26
N GLU A 613 1.77 -33.54 11.25
CA GLU A 613 2.38 -34.86 11.07
C GLU A 613 1.63 -35.76 10.05
N PRO A 614 0.30 -35.85 10.06
CA PRO A 614 -0.42 -36.58 9.01
C PRO A 614 -0.17 -36.01 7.62
N MET A 615 -0.19 -34.68 7.46
CA MET A 615 0.13 -34.01 6.19
C MET A 615 1.56 -34.30 5.73
N PHE A 616 2.54 -34.31 6.65
CA PHE A 616 3.92 -34.66 6.32
C PHE A 616 4.04 -36.08 5.76
N ARG A 617 3.44 -37.06 6.46
CA ARG A 617 3.42 -38.45 5.98
C ARG A 617 2.68 -38.59 4.65
N PHE A 618 1.59 -37.85 4.48
CA PHE A 618 0.81 -37.83 3.25
C PHE A 618 1.60 -37.26 2.05
N LEU A 619 2.29 -36.14 2.24
CA LEU A 619 3.19 -35.54 1.25
C LEU A 619 4.24 -36.54 0.78
N HIS A 620 4.95 -37.20 1.71
CA HIS A 620 5.98 -38.18 1.35
C HIS A 620 5.40 -39.40 0.64
N LYS A 621 4.25 -39.90 1.08
CA LYS A 621 3.54 -41.00 0.41
C LYS A 621 3.20 -40.64 -1.05
N MET A 622 2.58 -39.48 -1.27
CA MET A 622 2.26 -38.97 -2.61
C MET A 622 3.52 -38.82 -3.48
N TRP A 623 4.60 -38.30 -2.89
CA TRP A 623 5.87 -38.16 -3.59
C TRP A 623 6.40 -39.51 -4.09
N HIS A 624 6.44 -40.52 -3.22
CA HIS A 624 6.89 -41.87 -3.59
C HIS A 624 6.01 -42.51 -4.67
N MET A 625 4.68 -42.31 -4.61
CA MET A 625 3.75 -42.87 -5.59
C MET A 625 3.91 -42.26 -6.98
N GLU A 626 4.25 -40.97 -7.06
CA GLU A 626 4.29 -40.21 -8.33
C GLU A 626 5.70 -40.11 -8.92
N THR A 627 6.74 -40.55 -8.19
CA THR A 627 8.12 -40.59 -8.70
C THR A 627 8.35 -41.89 -9.46
N PRO A 628 8.66 -41.84 -10.76
CA PRO A 628 8.97 -43.04 -11.52
C PRO A 628 10.22 -43.73 -10.95
N VAL A 629 10.17 -45.06 -10.83
CA VAL A 629 11.33 -45.87 -10.45
C VAL A 629 12.11 -46.20 -11.72
N MET A 630 13.36 -45.74 -11.79
CA MET A 630 14.27 -46.08 -12.88
C MET A 630 14.97 -47.40 -12.56
N GLU A 631 14.81 -48.40 -13.42
CA GLU A 631 15.67 -49.58 -13.41
C GLU A 631 16.97 -49.26 -14.14
N LEU A 632 18.09 -49.26 -13.43
CA LEU A 632 19.42 -49.19 -14.05
C LEU A 632 19.78 -50.57 -14.60
N ARG A 633 20.20 -50.63 -15.86
CA ARG A 633 20.63 -51.85 -16.55
C ARG A 633 22.12 -51.87 -16.76
#